data_AF-A0A7X7YTQ7-F1
#
_entry.id   AF-A0A7X7YTQ7-F1
#
_cell.length_a   1.000
_cell.length_b   1.000
_cell.length_c   1.000
_cell.angle_alpha   90.00
_cell.angle_beta   90.00
_cell.angle_gamma   90.00
#
_symmetry.space_group_name_H-M   'P 1'
#
loop_
_entity.id
_entity.type
_entity.pdbx_description
1 polymer ?
#
loop_
_entity_poly.entity_id
_entity_poly.type
_entity_poly.pdbx_seq_one_letter_code
_entity_poly.pdbx_strand_id
1 'polypeptide(L)' 'MERRKFRTDFLFPNIGFTEGIGSVLNIGGNYFEFNTSESDLEADTKALENDWGMVGNDIAESIEKFKQEYGK' A
#
# COMPACT_ATOMS: atom_id res chain seq x y z
N MET A 1 -19.21 11.25 4.58
CA MET A 1 -18.66 10.08 3.86
C MET A 1 -17.29 9.82 4.45
N GLU A 2 -17.09 8.67 5.07
CA GLU A 2 -15.75 8.21 5.46
C GLU A 2 -14.91 8.04 4.19
N ARG A 3 -13.76 8.73 4.09
CA ARG A 3 -12.82 8.48 2.99
C ARG A 3 -12.23 7.09 3.21
N ARG A 4 -12.44 6.17 2.27
CA ARG A 4 -11.70 4.89 2.27
C ARG A 4 -10.21 5.22 2.27
N LYS A 5 -9.49 4.69 3.26
CA LYS A 5 -8.02 4.78 3.29
C LYS A 5 -7.49 3.68 2.38
N PHE A 6 -7.05 4.05 1.18
CA PHE A 6 -6.33 3.17 0.28
C PHE A 6 -4.90 2.99 0.79
N ARG A 7 -4.32 1.81 0.62
CA ARG A 7 -2.94 1.50 1.03
C ARG A 7 -2.26 0.64 -0.05
N THR A 8 -1.04 1.00 -0.40
CA THR A 8 -0.26 0.38 -1.49
C THR A 8 0.63 -0.77 -0.99
N ASP A 9 0.21 -1.52 0.02
CA ASP A 9 1.03 -2.56 0.67
C ASP A 9 0.66 -3.99 0.22
N PHE A 10 -0.15 -4.13 -0.82
CA PHE A 10 -0.50 -5.42 -1.41
C PHE A 10 0.61 -5.91 -2.36
N LEU A 11 0.89 -7.22 -2.33
CA LEU A 11 1.99 -7.87 -3.06
C LEU A 11 3.41 -7.36 -2.71
N PHE A 12 3.55 -6.59 -1.64
CA PHE A 12 4.86 -6.26 -1.07
C PHE A 12 5.27 -7.29 -0.01
N PRO A 13 6.59 -7.54 0.15
CA PRO A 13 7.09 -8.41 1.21
C PRO A 13 6.80 -7.75 2.56
N ASN A 14 6.18 -8.51 3.46
CA ASN A 14 5.92 -8.06 4.83
C ASN A 14 7.10 -8.51 5.71
N ILE A 15 8.07 -7.61 5.89
CA ILE A 15 9.30 -7.90 6.64
C ILE A 15 9.27 -7.15 7.96
N GLY A 16 9.24 -7.88 9.08
CA GLY A 16 9.44 -7.31 10.40
C GLY A 16 10.92 -7.16 10.75
N PHE A 17 11.20 -6.44 11.83
CA PHE A 17 12.56 -6.10 12.23
C PHE A 17 13.42 -7.33 12.54
N THR A 18 12.83 -8.34 13.19
CA THR A 18 13.51 -9.59 13.55
C THR A 18 13.73 -10.50 12.35
N GLU A 19 12.77 -10.58 11.41
CA GLU A 19 13.00 -11.26 10.12
C GLU A 19 14.15 -10.60 9.35
N GLY A 20 14.24 -9.26 9.39
CA GLY A 20 15.35 -8.52 8.78
C GLY A 20 16.72 -8.94 9.33
N ILE A 21 16.88 -9.07 10.64
CA ILE A 21 18.13 -9.54 11.26
C ILE A 21 18.42 -11.00 10.92
N GLY A 22 17.39 -11.86 10.99
CA GLY A 22 17.50 -13.28 10.62
C GLY A 22 17.96 -13.47 9.17
N SER A 23 17.49 -12.63 8.26
CA SER A 23 17.84 -12.67 6.84
C SER A 23 19.31 -12.39 6.55
N VAL A 24 19.93 -11.45 7.26
CA VAL A 24 21.37 -11.11 7.11
C VAL A 24 22.25 -12.26 7.61
N LEU A 25 21.83 -12.93 8.68
CA LEU A 25 22.57 -14.02 9.30
C LEU A 25 22.23 -15.41 8.72
N ASN A 26 21.24 -15.48 7.82
CA ASN A 26 20.66 -16.69 7.26
C ASN A 26 20.22 -17.73 8.32
N ILE A 27 19.69 -17.26 9.44
CA ILE A 27 19.21 -18.10 10.56
C ILE A 27 17.71 -18.39 10.42
N GLY A 28 17.34 -19.56 9.87
CA GLY A 28 15.94 -20.02 9.83
C GLY A 28 15.27 -20.11 8.44
N GLY A 29 15.96 -19.75 7.35
CA GLY A 29 15.47 -20.03 5.99
C GLY A 29 14.62 -18.92 5.36
N ASN A 30 13.45 -19.22 4.80
CA ASN A 30 12.72 -18.31 3.89
C ASN A 30 12.02 -17.16 4.66
N TYR A 31 12.46 -15.90 4.50
CA TYR A 31 11.94 -14.72 5.24
C TYR A 31 10.93 -13.87 4.48
N PHE A 32 10.63 -14.21 3.23
CA PHE A 32 9.79 -13.39 2.36
C PHE A 32 8.39 -13.97 2.30
N GLU A 33 7.55 -13.58 3.26
CA GLU A 33 6.10 -13.71 3.12
C GLU A 33 5.55 -12.47 2.42
N PHE A 34 4.80 -12.70 1.36
CA PHE A 34 4.16 -11.63 0.60
C PHE A 34 2.74 -11.42 1.11
N ASN A 35 2.25 -10.19 1.01
CA ASN A 35 0.83 -9.90 1.22
C ASN A 35 0.03 -10.49 0.04
N THR A 36 -0.37 -11.76 0.16
CA THR A 36 -1.12 -12.54 -0.83
C THR A 36 -2.62 -12.54 -0.54
N SER A 37 -3.44 -12.67 -1.59
CA SER A 37 -4.89 -12.92 -1.46
C SER A 37 -5.22 -14.39 -1.74
N GLU A 38 -6.47 -14.81 -1.54
CA GLU A 38 -6.88 -16.21 -1.75
C GLU A 38 -6.81 -16.63 -3.24
N SER A 39 -6.81 -15.65 -4.16
CA SER A 39 -6.58 -15.86 -5.59
C SER A 39 -5.77 -14.73 -6.22
N ASP A 40 -5.08 -15.04 -7.33
CA ASP A 40 -4.35 -14.07 -8.15
C ASP A 40 -5.28 -12.94 -8.62
N LEU A 41 -6.50 -13.27 -9.04
CA LEU A 41 -7.50 -12.30 -9.46
C LEU A 41 -7.85 -11.31 -8.34
N GLU A 42 -8.00 -11.80 -7.10
CA GLU A 42 -8.27 -10.94 -5.94
C GLU A 42 -7.08 -10.05 -5.62
N ALA A 43 -5.86 -10.59 -5.70
CA ALA A 43 -4.64 -9.83 -5.45
C ALA A 43 -4.47 -8.69 -6.46
N ASP A 44 -4.62 -8.98 -7.75
CA ASP A 44 -4.54 -7.99 -8.83
C ASP A 44 -5.64 -6.93 -8.71
N THR A 45 -6.87 -7.35 -8.39
CA THR A 45 -8.00 -6.43 -8.21
C THR A 45 -7.74 -5.47 -7.06
N LYS A 46 -7.27 -5.97 -5.91
CA LYS A 46 -6.93 -5.13 -4.74
C LYS A 46 -5.77 -4.19 -5.06
N ALA A 47 -4.73 -4.66 -5.74
CA ALA A 47 -3.59 -3.83 -6.11
C ALA A 47 -4.04 -2.65 -6.99
N LEU A 48 -4.79 -2.94 -8.08
CA LEU A 48 -5.31 -1.91 -8.99
C LEU A 48 -6.28 -0.94 -8.29
N GLU A 49 -7.21 -1.43 -7.47
CA GLU A 49 -8.13 -0.56 -6.72
C GLU A 49 -7.37 0.42 -5.81
N ASN A 50 -6.35 -0.07 -5.10
CA ASN A 50 -5.57 0.77 -4.20
C ASN A 50 -4.72 1.80 -4.95
N ASP A 51 -4.07 1.43 -6.05
CA ASP A 51 -3.26 2.35 -6.85
C ASP A 51 -4.09 3.52 -7.39
N TRP A 52 -5.26 3.22 -7.98
CA TRP A 52 -6.17 4.26 -8.46
C TRP A 52 -6.79 5.07 -7.33
N GLY A 53 -7.11 4.42 -6.20
CA GLY A 53 -7.63 5.09 -5.01
C GLY A 53 -6.64 6.10 -4.43
N MET A 54 -5.34 5.79 -4.43
CA MET A 54 -4.29 6.71 -4.00
C MET A 54 -4.13 7.90 -4.94
N VAL A 55 -4.10 7.67 -6.25
CA VAL A 55 -4.07 8.76 -7.25
C VAL A 55 -5.28 9.69 -7.08
N GLY A 56 -6.46 9.13 -6.88
CA GLY A 56 -7.68 9.90 -6.62
C GLY A 56 -7.60 10.75 -5.35
N ASN A 57 -7.04 10.20 -4.28
CA ASN A 57 -6.81 10.93 -3.04
C ASN A 57 -5.83 12.10 -3.25
N ASP A 58 -4.72 11.89 -3.95
CA ASP A 58 -3.72 12.94 -4.21
C ASP A 58 -4.30 14.09 -5.04
N ILE A 59 -5.12 13.77 -6.04
CA ILE A 59 -5.83 14.77 -6.86
C ILE A 59 -6.81 15.56 -5.97
N ALA A 60 -7.61 14.88 -5.14
CA ALA A 60 -8.58 15.54 -4.28
C ALA A 60 -7.91 16.47 -3.26
N GLU A 61 -6.81 16.03 -2.64
CA GLU A 61 -6.02 16.87 -1.74
C GLU A 61 -5.39 18.07 -2.44
N SER A 62 -4.91 17.89 -3.67
CA SER A 62 -4.34 18.99 -4.47
C SER A 62 -5.40 20.04 -4.81
N ILE A 63 -6.61 19.62 -5.20
CA ILE A 63 -7.74 20.53 -5.45
C ILE A 63 -8.11 21.30 -4.18
N GLU A 64 -8.18 20.61 -3.04
CA GLU A 64 -8.53 21.23 -1.76
C GLU A 64 -7.49 22.27 -1.35
N LYS A 65 -6.19 21.94 -1.44
CA LYS A 65 -5.09 22.89 -1.19
C LYS A 65 -5.17 24.11 -2.10
N PHE A 66 -5.41 23.90 -3.40
CA PHE A 66 -5.59 24.99 -4.36
C PHE A 66 -6.74 25.92 -3.98
N LYS A 67 -7.90 25.36 -3.60
CA LYS A 67 -9.06 26.15 -3.14
C LYS A 67 -8.75 26.94 -1.88
N GLN A 68 -8.03 26.37 -0.92
CA GLN A 68 -7.66 27.07 0.31
C GLN A 68 -6.68 28.22 0.06
N GLU A 69 -5.76 28.06 -0.88
CA GLU A 69 -4.73 29.06 -1.18
C GLU A 69 -5.24 30.19 -2.10
N TYR A 70 -6.14 29.88 -3.06
CA TYR A 70 -6.57 30.82 -4.10
C TYR A 70 -8.07 31.12 -4.13
N GLY A 71 -8.89 30.40 -3.35
CA GLY A 71 -10.33 30.63 -3.24
C GLY A 71 -10.63 31.86 -2.38
N LYS A 72 -10.69 33.03 -3.01
CA LYS A 72 -11.36 34.21 -2.45
C LYS A 72 -12.87 34.07 -2.48
#